data_AF-A0A811MI18-F1
#
_entry.id   AF-A0A811MI18-F1
#
_cell.length_a   1.000
_cell.length_b   1.000
_cell.length_c   1.000
_cell.angle_alpha   90.00
_cell.angle_beta   90.00
_cell.angle_gamma   90.00
#
_symmetry.space_group_name_H-M   'P 1'
#
loop_
_entity.id
_entity.type
_entity.pdbx_description
1 polymer ?
#
loop_
_entity_poly.entity_id
_entity_poly.type
_entity_poly.pdbx_seq_one_letter_code
_entity_poly.pdbx_strand_id
1 'polypeptide(L)'
;MAKAKPRPAAAILLLLIFLAAAAAAVGAGSDAETTGGGGGMVGVDGTRFAVAGGGGRPIYFSGFNAYWLMLVASDPARRGKVVAAFRQAADHGLNLARTWAFSDGGDTPLQAAPGVYDEAMFQVATVTTVTCKPKRDVLAGLDFVVAEARRHGIYLLLCLTNNFHDFGGKRQYVQWARDAGHRLATDDDFFNSTVVKDYYKNHVKTVLTRVNTLTGVAYKDDATILGWELMNEPRCDAEPTGALVQAWVEEMAPYVKSIDGGHLVTAGLEGFYGAGAHESKDLNPWGIYYGTNFVETHRARGVDFATIHLYPDVWLWGSAADAQLAFLRNWTRSHARDADLYLRKPLLVTEYGKFLWEGVAGANRTQRDYFLRLVLDSIYASAARGGPLVGGAFWQLLDGGMDTLRDGYEIILPEDRLAATIIGNHSRQLAQLSLNTGEDVEKEAAAIRRRRKSAHRNTRTQRGWSQW
;
A
#
# COMPACT_ATOMS: atom_id res chain seq x y z
N MET A 1 28.38 77.77 2.26
CA MET A 1 28.73 76.47 1.61
C MET A 1 27.47 75.90 0.97
N ALA A 2 27.55 75.57 -0.33
CA ALA A 2 26.63 74.82 -1.23
C ALA A 2 25.09 74.91 -1.02
N LYS A 3 24.26 75.55 -1.87
CA LYS A 3 23.77 75.24 -3.25
C LYS A 3 22.98 73.92 -3.44
N ALA A 4 21.73 74.11 -3.91
CA ALA A 4 20.98 73.35 -4.94
C ALA A 4 19.91 72.29 -4.55
N LYS A 5 18.70 72.49 -5.12
CA LYS A 5 17.54 71.59 -5.38
C LYS A 5 17.90 70.53 -6.46
N PRO A 6 17.17 69.39 -6.69
CA PRO A 6 15.72 69.36 -7.01
C PRO A 6 14.88 68.10 -6.64
N ARG A 7 13.55 68.24 -6.85
CA ARG A 7 12.45 67.23 -7.03
C ARG A 7 12.62 66.48 -8.39
N PRO A 8 11.76 65.54 -8.92
CA PRO A 8 10.33 65.22 -8.63
C PRO A 8 9.87 63.72 -8.81
N ALA A 9 8.59 63.40 -8.52
CA ALA A 9 7.56 62.83 -9.45
C ALA A 9 7.15 61.40 -9.00
N ALA A 10 5.94 60.83 -9.09
CA ALA A 10 4.62 61.15 -9.66
C ALA A 10 3.56 60.27 -8.92
N ALA A 11 2.36 60.79 -8.58
CA ALA A 11 1.03 60.53 -9.19
C ALA A 11 0.36 59.17 -8.82
N ILE A 12 -0.75 59.15 -8.04
CA ILE A 12 -2.21 59.12 -8.42
C ILE A 12 -2.66 57.69 -8.81
N LEU A 13 -3.55 56.98 -8.09
CA LEU A 13 -4.99 57.14 -7.77
C LEU A 13 -5.97 56.72 -8.91
N LEU A 14 -7.03 56.00 -8.49
CA LEU A 14 -8.30 55.63 -9.13
C LEU A 14 -8.33 54.43 -10.11
N LEU A 15 -9.20 53.42 -9.96
CA LEU A 15 -10.68 53.30 -9.80
C LEU A 15 -11.42 53.13 -11.16
N LEU A 16 -12.34 52.16 -11.17
CA LEU A 16 -13.55 51.99 -12.01
C LEU A 16 -13.43 51.22 -13.34
N ILE A 17 -13.98 49.99 -13.40
CA ILE A 17 -15.34 49.61 -13.88
C ILE A 17 -15.56 49.92 -15.37
N PHE A 18 -15.67 48.89 -16.23
CA PHE A 18 -16.91 48.52 -16.97
C PHE A 18 -16.70 47.49 -18.11
N LEU A 19 -17.73 46.64 -18.27
CA LEU A 19 -18.33 46.08 -19.50
C LEU A 19 -17.74 44.86 -20.24
N ALA A 20 -18.59 43.81 -20.18
CA ALA A 20 -18.90 42.73 -21.12
C ALA A 20 -18.47 42.86 -22.60
N ALA A 21 -18.01 41.75 -23.19
CA ALA A 21 -18.81 40.88 -24.09
C ALA A 21 -17.94 39.88 -24.89
N ALA A 22 -18.43 38.63 -24.90
CA ALA A 22 -18.48 37.67 -26.02
C ALA A 22 -17.21 36.97 -26.59
N ALA A 23 -17.39 35.64 -26.68
CA ALA A 23 -17.03 34.74 -27.77
C ALA A 23 -15.67 33.99 -27.75
N ALA A 24 -15.81 32.69 -27.43
CA ALA A 24 -15.19 31.55 -28.11
C ALA A 24 -13.67 31.55 -28.36
N ALA A 25 -12.97 30.80 -27.52
CA ALA A 25 -11.82 30.00 -27.95
C ALA A 25 -11.96 28.58 -27.37
N VAL A 26 -12.54 27.69 -28.17
CA VAL A 26 -12.22 26.26 -28.12
C VAL A 26 -10.74 26.14 -28.46
N GLY A 27 -9.97 25.43 -27.63
CA GLY A 27 -8.56 25.23 -27.90
C GLY A 27 -7.82 24.44 -26.83
N ALA A 28 -7.99 23.12 -26.88
CA ALA A 28 -7.01 22.13 -26.43
C ALA A 28 -6.51 22.27 -24.97
N GLY A 29 -7.36 21.85 -24.02
CA GLY A 29 -6.82 21.20 -22.83
C GLY A 29 -6.08 19.95 -23.28
N SER A 30 -4.76 19.97 -23.13
CA SER A 30 -3.92 18.82 -23.39
C SER A 30 -4.26 17.75 -22.36
N ASP A 31 -5.13 16.82 -22.75
CA ASP A 31 -5.19 15.48 -22.15
C ASP A 31 -3.85 14.80 -22.46
N ALA A 32 -2.87 15.09 -21.62
CA ALA A 32 -1.71 14.24 -21.48
C ALA A 32 -2.19 12.98 -20.76
N GLU A 33 -2.77 12.05 -21.52
CA GLU A 33 -2.93 10.66 -21.12
C GLU A 33 -1.56 10.14 -20.67
N THR A 34 -1.33 10.16 -19.36
CA THR A 34 -0.28 9.41 -18.70
C THR A 34 -0.70 7.95 -18.72
N THR A 35 -0.49 7.29 -19.86
CA THR A 35 -0.57 5.84 -19.95
C THR A 35 0.54 5.22 -19.10
N GLY A 36 0.12 4.65 -17.97
CA GLY A 36 0.90 3.81 -17.09
C GLY A 36 0.83 4.28 -15.64
N GLY A 37 -0.19 3.75 -14.93
CA GLY A 37 -0.18 3.65 -13.46
C GLY A 37 -1.04 4.63 -12.65
N GLY A 38 -1.96 5.39 -13.24
CA GLY A 38 -2.87 6.27 -12.49
C GLY A 38 -4.22 6.46 -13.21
N GLY A 39 -4.71 5.39 -13.84
CA GLY A 39 -5.68 5.46 -14.94
C GLY A 39 -7.15 5.41 -14.56
N GLY A 40 -7.48 5.49 -13.26
CA GLY A 40 -8.85 5.41 -12.77
C GLY A 40 -8.99 4.40 -11.63
N MET A 41 -10.18 4.36 -11.03
CA MET A 41 -10.49 3.46 -9.92
C MET A 41 -10.36 2.00 -10.37
N VAL A 42 -9.83 1.12 -9.50
CA VAL A 42 -9.73 -0.31 -9.80
C VAL A 42 -10.97 -1.02 -9.25
N GLY A 43 -11.61 -1.82 -10.10
CA GLY A 43 -12.72 -2.71 -9.75
C GLY A 43 -12.35 -4.18 -9.91
N VAL A 44 -13.32 -5.04 -9.66
CA VAL A 44 -13.22 -6.50 -9.84
C VAL A 44 -14.12 -6.96 -10.99
N ASP A 45 -13.58 -7.78 -11.88
CA ASP A 45 -14.30 -8.52 -12.92
C ASP A 45 -14.04 -10.02 -12.73
N GLY A 46 -14.96 -10.67 -12.01
CA GLY A 46 -14.81 -12.06 -11.57
C GLY A 46 -13.54 -12.26 -10.76
N THR A 47 -12.61 -13.06 -11.28
CA THR A 47 -11.34 -13.41 -10.61
C THR A 47 -10.19 -12.47 -10.95
N ARG A 48 -10.44 -11.34 -11.62
CA ARG A 48 -9.41 -10.38 -12.06
C ARG A 48 -9.74 -8.96 -11.61
N PHE A 49 -8.72 -8.12 -11.57
CA PHE A 49 -8.90 -6.67 -11.40
C PHE A 49 -8.99 -5.99 -12.75
N ALA A 50 -9.75 -4.88 -12.83
CA ALA A 50 -9.87 -4.07 -14.03
C ALA A 50 -9.90 -2.57 -13.68
N VAL A 51 -9.30 -1.74 -14.51
CA VAL A 51 -9.30 -0.28 -14.32
C VAL A 51 -10.56 0.31 -14.95
N ALA A 52 -11.35 1.04 -14.16
CA ALA A 52 -12.53 1.76 -14.63
C ALA A 52 -12.14 2.78 -15.71
N GLY A 53 -12.94 2.89 -16.77
CA GLY A 53 -12.64 3.76 -17.92
C GLY A 53 -11.58 3.21 -18.89
N GLY A 54 -10.82 2.18 -18.51
CA GLY A 54 -9.83 1.51 -19.37
C GLY A 54 -10.43 0.46 -20.31
N GLY A 55 -11.71 0.57 -20.69
CA GLY A 55 -12.40 -0.41 -21.55
C GLY A 55 -12.51 -1.83 -20.96
N GLY A 56 -12.42 -1.97 -19.63
CA GLY A 56 -12.41 -3.27 -18.95
C GLY A 56 -11.07 -4.00 -19.03
N ARG A 57 -9.97 -3.29 -19.33
CA ARG A 57 -8.63 -3.88 -19.43
C ARG A 57 -8.21 -4.48 -18.07
N PRO A 58 -7.77 -5.76 -18.04
CA PRO A 58 -7.29 -6.37 -16.82
C PRO A 58 -6.02 -5.68 -16.32
N ILE A 59 -5.85 -5.67 -15.00
CA ILE A 59 -4.62 -5.23 -14.35
C ILE A 59 -4.14 -6.33 -13.39
N TYR A 60 -2.84 -6.57 -13.42
CA TYR A 60 -2.14 -7.51 -12.54
C TYR A 60 -1.15 -6.73 -11.68
N PHE A 61 -0.90 -7.22 -10.46
CA PHE A 61 -0.12 -6.47 -9.48
C PHE A 61 1.24 -7.12 -9.22
N SER A 62 2.29 -6.34 -9.45
CA SER A 62 3.65 -6.64 -9.01
C SER A 62 4.01 -5.59 -7.98
N GLY A 63 4.09 -5.96 -6.71
CA GLY A 63 4.15 -5.01 -5.61
C GLY A 63 5.24 -5.26 -4.59
N PHE A 64 5.24 -4.40 -3.58
CA PHE A 64 6.13 -4.46 -2.43
C PHE A 64 5.41 -3.98 -1.17
N ASN A 65 5.90 -4.41 -0.01
CA ASN A 65 5.52 -3.85 1.28
C ASN A 65 6.57 -2.82 1.71
N ALA A 66 6.10 -1.72 2.27
CA ALA A 66 6.94 -0.70 2.90
C ALA A 66 6.14 -0.01 4.00
N TYR A 67 6.03 -0.65 5.17
CA TYR A 67 5.26 -0.13 6.31
C TYR A 67 5.75 1.25 6.80
N TRP A 68 7.02 1.56 6.55
CA TRP A 68 7.72 2.74 7.03
C TRP A 68 7.39 4.02 6.25
N LEU A 69 6.69 3.94 5.11
CA LEU A 69 6.52 5.08 4.18
C LEU A 69 5.94 6.31 4.86
N MET A 70 4.84 6.17 5.61
CA MET A 70 4.19 7.27 6.34
C MET A 70 5.14 7.92 7.36
N LEU A 71 5.77 7.09 8.20
CA LEU A 71 6.65 7.56 9.26
C LEU A 71 7.91 8.25 8.72
N VAL A 72 8.50 7.71 7.67
CA VAL A 72 9.66 8.35 7.02
C VAL A 72 9.24 9.62 6.29
N ALA A 73 8.07 9.66 5.64
CA ALA A 73 7.55 10.85 4.99
C ALA A 73 7.19 11.98 5.97
N SER A 74 6.92 11.63 7.24
CA SER A 74 6.60 12.59 8.31
C SER A 74 7.76 13.51 8.69
N ASP A 75 8.99 13.11 8.36
CA ASP A 75 10.18 13.92 8.51
C ASP A 75 10.58 14.47 7.13
N PRO A 76 10.42 15.78 6.87
CA PRO A 76 10.77 16.38 5.59
C PRO A 76 12.21 16.08 5.13
N ALA A 77 13.16 15.95 6.06
CA ALA A 77 14.55 15.62 5.73
C ALA A 77 14.71 14.19 5.20
N ARG A 78 13.74 13.31 5.48
CA ARG A 78 13.78 11.89 5.09
C ARG A 78 12.84 11.57 3.92
N ARG A 79 11.96 12.48 3.48
CA ARG A 79 11.07 12.30 2.32
C ARG A 79 11.80 11.85 1.05
N GLY A 80 13.08 12.24 0.88
CA GLY A 80 13.91 11.75 -0.22
C GLY A 80 14.01 10.21 -0.31
N LYS A 81 13.88 9.50 0.82
CA LYS A 81 13.85 8.03 0.85
C LYS A 81 12.56 7.45 0.27
N VAL A 82 11.43 8.09 0.54
CA VAL A 82 10.12 7.71 -0.02
C VAL A 82 10.11 7.92 -1.53
N VAL A 83 10.58 9.08 -1.99
CA VAL A 83 10.76 9.39 -3.43
C VAL A 83 11.67 8.35 -4.09
N ALA A 84 12.81 8.05 -3.45
CA ALA A 84 13.76 7.08 -3.98
C ALA A 84 13.15 5.67 -4.10
N ALA A 85 12.41 5.21 -3.08
CA ALA A 85 11.77 3.89 -3.10
C ALA A 85 10.71 3.79 -4.21
N PHE A 86 9.82 4.79 -4.35
CA PHE A 86 8.81 4.78 -5.42
C PHE A 86 9.44 4.86 -6.81
N ARG A 87 10.48 5.69 -7.01
CA ARG A 87 11.22 5.73 -8.27
C ARG A 87 11.83 4.39 -8.62
N GLN A 88 12.53 3.77 -7.66
CA GLN A 88 13.16 2.47 -7.86
C GLN A 88 12.13 1.38 -8.16
N ALA A 89 11.00 1.38 -7.45
CA ALA A 89 9.91 0.45 -7.68
C ALA A 89 9.35 0.60 -9.11
N ALA A 90 9.03 1.84 -9.53
CA ALA A 90 8.53 2.12 -10.87
C ALA A 90 9.53 1.75 -11.97
N ASP A 91 10.83 1.99 -11.76
CA ASP A 91 11.90 1.60 -12.70
C ASP A 91 11.97 0.08 -12.91
N HIS A 92 11.52 -0.71 -11.94
CA HIS A 92 11.40 -2.17 -12.02
C HIS A 92 9.99 -2.66 -12.34
N GLY A 93 9.09 -1.75 -12.74
CA GLY A 93 7.72 -2.07 -13.16
C GLY A 93 6.81 -2.50 -12.01
N LEU A 94 7.19 -2.28 -10.75
CA LEU A 94 6.28 -2.45 -9.63
C LEU A 94 5.18 -1.40 -9.69
N ASN A 95 3.95 -1.80 -9.44
CA ASN A 95 2.75 -0.97 -9.58
C ASN A 95 1.83 -1.01 -8.35
N LEU A 96 2.24 -1.68 -7.27
CA LEU A 96 1.51 -1.75 -6.01
C LEU A 96 2.48 -1.54 -4.83
N ALA A 97 2.12 -0.68 -3.89
CA ALA A 97 2.76 -0.60 -2.58
C ALA A 97 1.71 -0.87 -1.50
N ARG A 98 1.95 -1.86 -0.66
CA ARG A 98 1.18 -2.10 0.55
C ARG A 98 1.87 -1.42 1.73
N THR A 99 1.13 -0.58 2.47
CA THR A 99 1.70 0.26 3.54
C THR A 99 0.66 0.62 4.60
N TRP A 100 1.13 1.08 5.77
CA TRP A 100 0.28 1.26 6.95
C TRP A 100 -0.30 2.66 6.98
N ALA A 101 -1.62 2.72 7.14
CA ALA A 101 -2.37 3.93 7.45
C ALA A 101 -2.72 3.99 8.95
N PHE A 102 -1.89 3.35 9.80
CA PHE A 102 -2.01 3.36 11.25
C PHE A 102 -0.66 3.57 11.92
N SER A 103 -0.71 4.11 13.14
CA SER A 103 0.34 4.12 14.15
C SER A 103 -0.36 4.54 15.45
N ASP A 104 -0.73 3.54 16.24
CA ASP A 104 -1.66 3.67 17.37
C ASP A 104 -0.85 3.84 18.66
N GLY A 105 -0.85 5.05 19.23
CA GLY A 105 -0.04 5.39 20.40
C GLY A 105 1.47 5.41 20.14
N GLY A 106 2.26 5.31 21.22
CA GLY A 106 3.72 5.35 21.16
C GLY A 106 4.32 6.75 20.92
N ASP A 107 5.58 6.77 20.46
CA ASP A 107 6.38 8.00 20.34
C ASP A 107 6.09 8.82 19.06
N THR A 108 5.62 8.16 18.00
CA THR A 108 5.25 8.79 16.73
C THR A 108 3.87 8.32 16.28
N PRO A 109 2.81 8.63 17.04
CA PRO A 109 1.47 8.18 16.73
C PRO A 109 0.92 8.91 15.51
N LEU A 110 0.20 8.17 14.67
CA LEU A 110 -0.82 8.74 13.81
C LEU A 110 -2.07 9.04 14.66
N GLN A 111 -2.50 8.06 15.45
CA GLN A 111 -3.60 8.18 16.39
C GLN A 111 -3.05 8.03 17.81
N ALA A 112 -3.02 9.14 18.56
CA ALA A 112 -2.43 9.17 19.90
C ALA A 112 -3.37 8.60 20.97
N ALA A 113 -4.68 8.79 20.78
CA ALA A 113 -5.76 8.27 21.63
C ALA A 113 -7.04 8.07 20.78
N PRO A 114 -8.11 7.44 21.29
CA PRO A 114 -9.35 7.25 20.53
C PRO A 114 -9.90 8.57 19.98
N GLY A 115 -9.93 8.70 18.65
CA GLY A 115 -10.39 9.93 17.98
C GLY A 115 -9.45 11.13 18.06
N VAL A 116 -8.29 11.00 18.71
CA VAL A 116 -7.26 12.04 18.79
C VAL A 116 -6.14 11.69 17.83
N TYR A 117 -6.12 12.41 16.72
CA TYR A 117 -5.06 12.32 15.72
C TYR A 117 -4.05 13.42 16.00
N ASP A 118 -2.79 13.16 15.66
CA ASP A 118 -1.81 14.22 15.69
C ASP A 118 -2.12 15.24 14.56
N GLU A 119 -2.87 16.29 14.92
CA GLU A 119 -3.22 17.43 14.08
C GLU A 119 -2.25 18.61 14.22
N ALA A 120 -1.00 18.43 14.68
CA ALA A 120 0.05 19.48 14.65
C ALA A 120 0.55 19.84 13.21
N MET A 121 -0.39 19.73 12.27
CA MET A 121 -0.43 19.62 10.81
C MET A 121 -1.03 20.85 10.12
N PHE A 122 -1.18 21.99 10.81
CA PHE A 122 -1.64 23.22 10.19
C PHE A 122 -0.91 24.41 10.81
N GLN A 123 0.30 24.69 10.32
CA GLN A 123 0.71 26.03 9.84
C GLN A 123 2.06 25.91 9.12
N VAL A 124 2.10 26.36 7.86
CA VAL A 124 3.35 26.78 7.22
C VAL A 124 3.89 27.92 8.07
N ALA A 125 4.98 27.68 8.79
CA ALA A 125 5.69 28.75 9.49
C ALA A 125 6.23 29.75 8.46
N THR A 126 5.52 30.85 8.22
CA THR A 126 6.15 32.07 7.73
C THR A 126 7.12 32.54 8.81
N VAL A 127 8.38 32.64 8.40
CA VAL A 127 9.56 33.01 9.18
C VAL A 127 9.29 34.13 10.20
N THR A 128 9.44 33.84 11.49
CA THR A 128 10.18 34.71 12.42
C THR A 128 10.65 33.91 13.64
N THR A 129 11.90 34.13 13.98
CA THR A 129 12.75 33.47 14.98
C THR A 129 12.11 33.26 16.36
N VAL A 130 12.02 32.00 16.83
CA VAL A 130 12.39 31.53 18.18
C VAL A 130 12.66 30.02 18.12
N THR A 131 13.76 29.60 18.73
CA THR A 131 14.22 28.21 18.89
C THR A 131 13.18 27.32 19.59
N CYS A 132 12.48 26.50 18.81
CA CYS A 132 11.76 25.31 19.27
C CYS A 132 12.25 24.12 18.43
N LYS A 133 12.51 22.98 19.07
CA LYS A 133 12.90 21.74 18.38
C LYS A 133 11.87 21.43 17.26
N PRO A 134 12.31 21.03 16.05
CA PRO A 134 11.39 20.70 14.96
C PRO A 134 10.51 19.51 15.35
N LYS A 135 9.19 19.70 15.30
CA LYS A 135 8.18 18.65 15.55
C LYS A 135 7.75 18.05 14.19
N ARG A 136 7.57 16.73 14.15
CA ARG A 136 7.38 15.90 12.93
C ARG A 136 5.89 15.68 12.64
N ASP A 137 5.54 15.41 11.37
CA ASP A 137 4.22 15.64 10.75
C ASP A 137 3.66 14.34 10.09
N VAL A 138 2.89 13.48 10.78
CA VAL A 138 2.60 12.08 10.35
C VAL A 138 1.51 11.89 9.26
N LEU A 139 0.31 12.47 9.36
CA LEU A 139 -0.75 12.49 8.31
C LEU A 139 -0.33 13.11 6.96
N ALA A 140 0.36 14.25 6.94
CA ALA A 140 1.04 14.82 5.77
C ALA A 140 2.13 13.89 5.24
N GLY A 141 2.71 13.05 6.10
CA GLY A 141 3.54 11.93 5.67
C GLY A 141 2.74 11.00 4.76
N LEU A 142 1.54 10.56 5.18
CA LEU A 142 0.66 9.74 4.35
C LEU A 142 0.13 10.51 3.13
N ASP A 143 -0.21 11.80 3.25
CA ASP A 143 -0.64 12.65 2.12
C ASP A 143 0.48 12.70 1.05
N PHE A 144 1.73 12.86 1.48
CA PHE A 144 2.92 12.82 0.64
C PHE A 144 3.11 11.46 -0.02
N VAL A 145 2.90 10.37 0.72
CA VAL A 145 2.99 9.00 0.17
C VAL A 145 1.96 8.80 -0.94
N VAL A 146 0.70 9.20 -0.74
CA VAL A 146 -0.35 9.14 -1.77
C VAL A 146 0.01 9.99 -2.99
N ALA A 147 0.45 11.24 -2.77
CA ALA A 147 0.84 12.12 -3.87
C ALA A 147 2.05 11.58 -4.64
N GLU A 148 3.04 11.00 -3.96
CA GLU A 148 4.26 10.49 -4.58
C GLU A 148 4.04 9.17 -5.31
N ALA A 149 3.18 8.29 -4.78
CA ALA A 149 2.73 7.08 -5.46
C ALA A 149 2.02 7.42 -6.78
N ARG A 150 1.14 8.44 -6.78
CA ARG A 150 0.48 8.96 -7.99
C ARG A 150 1.49 9.37 -9.06
N ARG A 151 2.54 10.10 -8.67
CA ARG A 151 3.59 10.58 -9.59
C ARG A 151 4.38 9.45 -10.25
N HIS A 152 4.46 8.30 -9.59
CA HIS A 152 5.19 7.12 -10.07
C HIS A 152 4.27 6.07 -10.69
N GLY A 153 2.97 6.30 -10.69
CA GLY A 153 1.99 5.37 -11.23
C GLY A 153 1.88 4.08 -10.42
N ILE A 154 1.96 4.18 -9.09
CA ILE A 154 1.90 3.06 -8.15
C ILE A 154 0.61 3.17 -7.35
N TYR A 155 -0.15 2.09 -7.29
CA TYR A 155 -1.33 2.01 -6.43
C TYR A 155 -0.96 1.73 -4.97
N LEU A 156 -1.80 2.17 -4.03
CA LEU A 156 -1.63 1.93 -2.60
C LEU A 156 -2.69 0.99 -2.04
N LEU A 157 -2.27 -0.09 -1.38
CA LEU A 157 -3.12 -0.87 -0.48
C LEU A 157 -2.85 -0.39 0.95
N LEU A 158 -3.83 0.27 1.55
CA LEU A 158 -3.69 0.93 2.85
C LEU A 158 -4.30 0.06 3.95
N CYS A 159 -3.45 -0.46 4.83
CA CYS A 159 -3.89 -1.22 6.00
C CYS A 159 -4.29 -0.29 7.14
N LEU A 160 -5.43 -0.56 7.78
CA LEU A 160 -6.10 0.34 8.73
C LEU A 160 -5.80 0.05 10.20
N THR A 161 -5.28 -1.13 10.54
CA THR A 161 -4.77 -1.44 11.88
C THR A 161 -3.90 -2.71 11.85
N ASN A 162 -3.32 -3.09 13.00
CA ASN A 162 -2.47 -4.26 13.13
C ASN A 162 -3.03 -5.29 14.11
N ASN A 163 -2.83 -6.57 13.85
CA ASN A 163 -3.03 -7.61 14.86
C ASN A 163 -1.90 -7.63 15.90
N PHE A 164 -0.66 -7.34 15.48
CA PHE A 164 0.50 -7.31 16.37
C PHE A 164 0.64 -5.98 17.10
N HIS A 165 1.56 -5.95 18.05
CA HIS A 165 1.84 -4.79 18.89
C HIS A 165 2.68 -3.70 18.21
N ASP A 166 3.33 -4.03 17.08
CA ASP A 166 4.10 -3.05 16.31
C ASP A 166 3.18 -1.92 15.82
N PHE A 167 3.55 -0.69 16.18
CA PHE A 167 2.75 0.51 15.96
C PHE A 167 1.36 0.43 16.63
N GLY A 168 1.28 -0.25 17.77
CA GLY A 168 0.10 -0.33 18.64
C GLY A 168 -0.79 -1.53 18.33
N GLY A 169 -1.61 -1.42 17.28
CA GLY A 169 -2.52 -2.49 16.85
C GLY A 169 -3.65 -2.80 17.84
N LYS A 170 -4.28 -3.98 17.68
CA LYS A 170 -5.48 -4.38 18.43
C LYS A 170 -5.32 -4.24 19.95
N ARG A 171 -4.11 -4.56 20.46
CA ARG A 171 -3.75 -4.42 21.87
C ARG A 171 -3.91 -2.98 22.37
N GLN A 172 -3.45 -2.00 21.59
CA GLN A 172 -3.52 -0.59 21.98
C GLN A 172 -4.98 -0.10 22.04
N TYR A 173 -5.82 -0.53 21.10
CA TYR A 173 -7.25 -0.22 21.10
C TYR A 173 -7.96 -0.78 22.33
N VAL A 174 -7.68 -2.04 22.69
CA VAL A 174 -8.20 -2.66 23.92
C VAL A 174 -7.67 -1.93 25.15
N GLN A 175 -6.39 -1.53 25.17
CA GLN A 175 -5.81 -0.78 26.27
C GLN A 175 -6.48 0.57 26.46
N TRP A 176 -6.75 1.32 25.39
CA TRP A 176 -7.49 2.59 25.50
C TRP A 176 -8.88 2.41 26.12
N ALA A 177 -9.59 1.33 25.79
CA ALA A 177 -10.87 1.03 26.41
C ALA A 177 -10.72 0.65 27.90
N ARG A 178 -9.66 -0.10 28.26
CA ARG A 178 -9.33 -0.40 29.67
C ARG A 178 -9.06 0.87 30.47
N ASP A 179 -8.28 1.79 29.91
CA ASP A 179 -7.96 3.08 30.53
C ASP A 179 -9.21 3.97 30.71
N ALA A 180 -10.19 3.83 29.82
CA ALA A 180 -11.50 4.46 29.94
C ALA A 180 -12.47 3.75 30.91
N GLY A 181 -12.02 2.69 31.61
CA GLY A 181 -12.79 1.99 32.63
C GLY A 181 -13.56 0.75 32.16
N HIS A 182 -13.40 0.32 30.90
CA HIS A 182 -14.02 -0.90 30.40
C HIS A 182 -13.25 -2.14 30.85
N ARG A 183 -13.99 -3.18 31.25
CA ARG A 183 -13.41 -4.46 31.70
C ARG A 183 -13.23 -5.40 30.50
N LEU A 184 -12.03 -5.40 29.90
CA LEU A 184 -11.65 -6.26 28.78
C LEU A 184 -10.52 -7.20 29.21
N ALA A 185 -10.68 -8.50 29.00
CA ALA A 185 -9.81 -9.57 29.47
C ALA A 185 -8.61 -9.81 28.54
N THR A 186 -8.81 -9.77 27.22
CA THR A 186 -7.76 -10.13 26.25
C THR A 186 -7.68 -9.11 25.12
N ASP A 187 -6.60 -9.16 24.35
CA ASP A 187 -6.45 -8.30 23.17
C ASP A 187 -7.44 -8.68 22.04
N ASP A 188 -8.01 -9.90 22.10
CA ASP A 188 -9.04 -10.37 21.16
C ASP A 188 -10.44 -9.79 21.45
N ASP A 189 -10.63 -9.15 22.61
CA ASP A 189 -11.83 -8.35 22.87
C ASP A 189 -11.99 -7.21 21.85
N PHE A 190 -10.93 -6.88 21.11
CA PHE A 190 -10.99 -6.02 19.93
C PHE A 190 -12.10 -6.40 18.95
N PHE A 191 -12.30 -7.70 18.71
CA PHE A 191 -13.25 -8.18 17.70
C PHE A 191 -14.71 -8.10 18.16
N ASN A 192 -14.98 -8.08 19.46
CA ASN A 192 -16.35 -8.19 19.99
C ASN A 192 -16.81 -6.94 20.77
N SER A 193 -15.90 -6.22 21.42
CA SER A 193 -16.23 -5.04 22.24
C SER A 193 -16.79 -3.91 21.38
N THR A 194 -18.04 -3.51 21.63
CA THR A 194 -18.69 -2.39 20.91
C THR A 194 -17.86 -1.11 20.98
N VAL A 195 -17.29 -0.80 22.14
CA VAL A 195 -16.50 0.42 22.35
C VAL A 195 -15.21 0.40 21.53
N VAL A 196 -14.52 -0.75 21.48
CA VAL A 196 -13.29 -0.89 20.69
C VAL A 196 -13.60 -0.85 19.20
N LYS A 197 -14.69 -1.52 18.77
CA LYS A 197 -15.18 -1.44 17.39
C LYS A 197 -15.52 -0.01 16.99
N ASP A 198 -16.12 0.79 17.89
CA ASP A 198 -16.41 2.20 17.63
C ASP A 198 -15.14 3.04 17.50
N TYR A 199 -14.10 2.78 18.30
CA TYR A 199 -12.79 3.43 18.13
C TYR A 199 -12.20 3.15 16.75
N TYR A 200 -12.22 1.88 16.32
CA TYR A 200 -11.75 1.49 14.98
C TYR A 200 -12.59 2.14 13.88
N LYS A 201 -13.92 2.11 13.99
CA LYS A 201 -14.81 2.76 13.01
C LYS A 201 -14.57 4.27 12.89
N ASN A 202 -14.22 4.92 13.99
CA ASN A 202 -13.84 6.33 13.97
C ASN A 202 -12.53 6.53 13.21
N HIS A 203 -11.53 5.66 13.42
CA HIS A 203 -10.28 5.63 12.64
C HIS A 203 -10.50 5.47 11.15
N VAL A 204 -11.26 4.44 10.76
CA VAL A 204 -11.65 4.21 9.37
C VAL A 204 -12.27 5.48 8.76
N LYS A 205 -13.24 6.09 9.45
CA LYS A 205 -13.89 7.30 8.95
C LYS A 205 -12.91 8.46 8.78
N THR A 206 -12.03 8.70 9.76
CA THR A 206 -11.03 9.75 9.67
C THR A 206 -10.08 9.55 8.48
N VAL A 207 -9.54 8.34 8.30
CA VAL A 207 -8.59 8.06 7.20
C VAL A 207 -9.28 8.16 5.84
N LEU A 208 -10.42 7.51 5.66
CA LEU A 208 -11.11 7.49 4.36
C LEU A 208 -11.58 8.89 3.92
N THR A 209 -12.04 9.72 4.86
CA THR A 209 -12.57 11.06 4.55
C THR A 209 -11.51 12.16 4.59
N ARG A 210 -10.25 11.83 4.87
CA ARG A 210 -9.12 12.77 4.83
C ARG A 210 -9.01 13.40 3.45
N VAL A 211 -9.06 14.72 3.39
CA VAL A 211 -8.67 15.49 2.20
C VAL A 211 -7.16 15.64 2.20
N ASN A 212 -6.52 15.05 1.20
CA ASN A 212 -5.08 15.13 1.03
C ASN A 212 -4.64 16.59 0.86
N THR A 213 -3.73 17.06 1.71
CA THR A 213 -3.29 18.48 1.71
C THR A 213 -2.47 18.89 0.49
N LEU A 214 -1.90 17.93 -0.24
CA LEU A 214 -1.08 18.19 -1.43
C LEU A 214 -1.89 18.09 -2.73
N THR A 215 -2.84 17.16 -2.80
CA THR A 215 -3.65 16.94 -4.02
C THR A 215 -5.01 17.62 -3.96
N GLY A 216 -5.51 17.94 -2.76
CA GLY A 216 -6.86 18.46 -2.54
C GLY A 216 -7.98 17.42 -2.73
N VAL A 217 -7.64 16.15 -2.91
CA VAL A 217 -8.60 15.05 -3.14
C VAL A 217 -8.81 14.28 -1.85
N ALA A 218 -10.06 13.95 -1.51
CA ALA A 218 -10.34 13.05 -0.41
C ALA A 218 -9.82 11.64 -0.72
N TYR A 219 -9.26 10.94 0.27
CA TYR A 219 -8.69 9.60 0.05
C TYR A 219 -9.70 8.63 -0.56
N LYS A 220 -10.95 8.64 -0.08
CA LYS A 220 -12.06 7.86 -0.64
C LYS A 220 -12.38 8.16 -2.12
N ASP A 221 -11.89 9.26 -2.66
CA ASP A 221 -12.09 9.68 -4.06
C ASP A 221 -10.78 9.61 -4.88
N ASP A 222 -9.65 9.22 -4.28
CA ASP A 222 -8.34 9.22 -4.92
C ASP A 222 -7.98 7.85 -5.53
N ALA A 223 -8.14 7.71 -6.84
CA ALA A 223 -7.82 6.51 -7.61
C ALA A 223 -6.34 6.02 -7.52
N THR A 224 -5.47 6.74 -6.83
CA THR A 224 -4.13 6.24 -6.47
C THR A 224 -4.20 5.13 -5.42
N ILE A 225 -5.25 5.10 -4.60
CA ILE A 225 -5.50 4.03 -3.64
C ILE A 225 -6.14 2.86 -4.40
N LEU A 226 -5.58 1.65 -4.26
CA LEU A 226 -6.19 0.41 -4.75
C LEU A 226 -7.39 0.04 -3.89
N GLY A 227 -7.20 0.11 -2.57
CA GLY A 227 -8.18 -0.34 -1.61
C GLY A 227 -7.71 -0.26 -0.16
N TRP A 228 -8.62 -0.69 0.71
CA TRP A 228 -8.49 -0.69 2.14
C TRP A 228 -8.32 -2.12 2.65
N GLU A 229 -7.30 -2.34 3.48
CA GLU A 229 -7.13 -3.59 4.20
C GLU A 229 -7.55 -3.39 5.65
N LEU A 230 -8.51 -4.21 6.11
CA LEU A 230 -9.13 -3.99 7.42
C LEU A 230 -8.14 -4.09 8.58
N MET A 231 -7.29 -5.11 8.58
CA MET A 231 -6.28 -5.36 9.60
C MET A 231 -5.13 -6.18 9.00
N ASN A 232 -3.90 -5.87 9.40
CA ASN A 232 -2.76 -6.72 9.09
C ASN A 232 -2.81 -8.00 9.93
N GLU A 233 -2.88 -9.15 9.27
CA GLU A 233 -2.77 -10.49 9.87
C GLU A 233 -3.70 -10.73 11.09
N PRO A 234 -5.03 -10.51 10.98
CA PRO A 234 -5.94 -10.72 12.10
C PRO A 234 -5.84 -12.17 12.61
N ARG A 235 -5.64 -12.31 13.92
CA ARG A 235 -5.66 -13.59 14.62
C ARG A 235 -6.50 -13.47 15.89
N CYS A 236 -7.20 -14.55 16.25
CA CYS A 236 -7.98 -14.63 17.48
C CYS A 236 -7.68 -15.96 18.18
N ASP A 237 -6.85 -15.90 19.22
CA ASP A 237 -6.45 -17.06 20.02
C ASP A 237 -7.53 -17.42 21.05
N ALA A 238 -8.33 -16.44 21.49
CA ALA A 238 -9.43 -16.62 22.43
C ALA A 238 -10.61 -17.40 21.82
N GLU A 239 -10.73 -17.46 20.50
CA GLU A 239 -11.84 -18.12 19.80
C GLU A 239 -11.35 -18.92 18.57
N PRO A 240 -11.05 -20.22 18.75
CA PRO A 240 -10.39 -21.03 17.74
C PRO A 240 -11.33 -21.63 16.67
N THR A 241 -12.56 -21.11 16.49
CA THR A 241 -13.42 -21.47 15.34
C THR A 241 -13.45 -20.39 14.26
N GLY A 242 -13.00 -19.18 14.59
CA GLY A 242 -12.85 -18.04 13.69
C GLY A 242 -14.15 -17.28 13.45
N ALA A 243 -15.16 -17.56 14.27
CA ALA A 243 -16.44 -16.88 14.26
C ALA A 243 -16.31 -15.42 14.72
N LEU A 244 -15.40 -15.10 15.65
CA LEU A 244 -15.20 -13.71 16.08
C LEU A 244 -14.60 -12.83 14.98
N VAL A 245 -13.55 -13.29 14.31
CA VAL A 245 -12.96 -12.56 13.18
C VAL A 245 -13.96 -12.48 12.02
N GLN A 246 -14.69 -13.56 11.73
CA GLN A 246 -15.76 -13.57 10.73
C GLN A 246 -16.79 -12.47 11.00
N ALA A 247 -17.39 -12.46 12.20
CA ALA A 247 -18.42 -11.50 12.58
C ALA A 247 -17.89 -10.05 12.54
N TRP A 248 -16.63 -9.85 12.94
CA TRP A 248 -16.00 -8.54 12.86
C TRP A 248 -15.81 -8.08 11.40
N VAL A 249 -15.35 -8.94 10.50
CA VAL A 249 -15.21 -8.60 9.08
C VAL A 249 -16.58 -8.35 8.42
N GLU A 250 -17.59 -9.15 8.75
CA GLU A 250 -18.98 -8.96 8.29
C GLU A 250 -19.59 -7.63 8.77
N GLU A 251 -19.06 -7.04 9.84
CA GLU A 251 -19.45 -5.72 10.31
C GLU A 251 -18.60 -4.60 9.70
N MET A 252 -17.26 -4.77 9.65
CA MET A 252 -16.35 -3.70 9.26
C MET A 252 -16.25 -3.51 7.75
N ALA A 253 -16.27 -4.57 6.94
CA ALA A 253 -16.21 -4.41 5.48
C ALA A 253 -17.42 -3.61 4.94
N PRO A 254 -18.68 -3.90 5.33
CA PRO A 254 -19.81 -3.05 4.94
C PRO A 254 -19.73 -1.63 5.50
N TYR A 255 -19.17 -1.44 6.70
CA TYR A 255 -18.99 -0.09 7.26
C TYR A 255 -18.01 0.75 6.43
N VAL A 256 -16.85 0.20 6.07
CA VAL A 256 -15.89 0.83 5.14
C VAL A 256 -16.60 1.19 3.83
N LYS A 257 -17.32 0.24 3.24
CA LYS A 257 -18.08 0.44 1.99
C LYS A 257 -19.18 1.51 2.08
N SER A 258 -19.74 1.73 3.27
CA SER A 258 -20.76 2.76 3.49
C SER A 258 -20.19 4.18 3.45
N ILE A 259 -18.90 4.34 3.73
CA ILE A 259 -18.18 5.61 3.65
C ILE A 259 -17.58 5.77 2.25
N ASP A 260 -17.02 4.69 1.71
CA ASP A 260 -16.34 4.61 0.43
C ASP A 260 -16.81 3.39 -0.38
N GLY A 261 -17.73 3.65 -1.31
CA GLY A 261 -18.22 2.62 -2.23
C GLY A 261 -17.37 2.42 -3.48
N GLY A 262 -16.30 3.22 -3.66
CA GLY A 262 -15.48 3.23 -4.88
C GLY A 262 -14.27 2.30 -4.80
N HIS A 263 -13.55 2.31 -3.68
CA HIS A 263 -12.33 1.54 -3.49
C HIS A 263 -12.58 0.08 -3.11
N LEU A 264 -11.60 -0.79 -3.39
CA LEU A 264 -11.65 -2.19 -2.98
C LEU A 264 -11.43 -2.36 -1.47
N VAL A 265 -11.89 -3.48 -0.90
CA VAL A 265 -11.69 -3.83 0.51
C VAL A 265 -11.26 -5.30 0.62
N THR A 266 -10.29 -5.57 1.48
CA THR A 266 -9.90 -6.93 1.89
C THR A 266 -9.77 -7.05 3.41
N ALA A 267 -9.90 -8.27 3.93
CA ALA A 267 -9.76 -8.55 5.35
C ALA A 267 -8.30 -8.45 5.84
N GLY A 268 -7.32 -8.74 4.97
CA GLY A 268 -5.88 -8.75 5.33
C GLY A 268 -5.41 -10.06 5.97
N LEU A 269 -6.09 -11.18 5.65
CA LEU A 269 -5.73 -12.49 6.18
C LEU A 269 -4.39 -12.99 5.64
N GLU A 270 -3.67 -13.72 6.48
CA GLU A 270 -2.52 -14.54 6.08
C GLU A 270 -2.92 -15.75 5.24
N GLY A 271 -4.19 -16.18 5.33
CA GLY A 271 -4.73 -17.30 4.58
C GLY A 271 -5.01 -18.57 5.39
N PHE A 272 -4.83 -18.57 6.71
CA PHE A 272 -5.09 -19.79 7.48
C PHE A 272 -6.53 -20.28 7.31
N TYR A 273 -6.63 -21.58 6.97
CA TYR A 273 -7.90 -22.25 6.88
C TYR A 273 -8.45 -22.52 8.27
N GLY A 274 -9.78 -22.48 8.38
CA GLY A 274 -10.44 -22.67 9.65
C GLY A 274 -11.40 -23.85 9.76
N ALA A 275 -12.46 -23.69 10.55
CA ALA A 275 -13.46 -24.72 10.83
C ALA A 275 -14.73 -24.60 9.96
N GLY A 276 -14.77 -23.61 9.05
CA GLY A 276 -15.86 -23.41 8.11
C GLY A 276 -16.06 -24.55 7.10
N ALA A 277 -17.21 -24.54 6.43
CA ALA A 277 -17.69 -25.65 5.60
C ALA A 277 -16.79 -25.99 4.39
N HIS A 278 -16.02 -25.01 3.91
CA HIS A 278 -15.13 -25.18 2.75
C HIS A 278 -13.65 -25.02 3.12
N GLU A 279 -13.33 -25.06 4.41
CA GLU A 279 -11.98 -24.89 4.92
C GLU A 279 -11.20 -26.21 4.89
N SER A 280 -9.89 -26.14 4.72
CA SER A 280 -9.00 -27.31 4.65
C SER A 280 -7.85 -27.17 5.64
N LYS A 281 -8.11 -27.46 6.92
CA LYS A 281 -7.14 -27.32 8.03
C LYS A 281 -5.82 -28.06 7.80
N ASP A 282 -5.85 -29.21 7.13
CA ASP A 282 -4.65 -30.01 6.84
C ASP A 282 -3.65 -29.30 5.92
N LEU A 283 -4.06 -28.20 5.28
CA LEU A 283 -3.20 -27.35 4.46
C LEU A 283 -2.48 -26.26 5.27
N ASN A 284 -2.85 -26.04 6.53
CA ASN A 284 -2.16 -25.12 7.41
C ASN A 284 -0.79 -25.66 7.82
N PRO A 285 0.23 -24.80 8.00
CA PRO A 285 1.53 -25.23 8.49
C PRO A 285 1.35 -25.87 9.88
N TRP A 286 1.85 -27.10 10.03
CA TRP A 286 1.70 -27.93 11.24
C TRP A 286 0.25 -28.12 11.72
N GLY A 287 -0.75 -27.91 10.87
CA GLY A 287 -2.16 -27.92 11.27
C GLY A 287 -2.53 -26.82 12.27
N ILE A 288 -1.74 -25.74 12.35
CA ILE A 288 -1.97 -24.63 13.28
C ILE A 288 -3.25 -23.89 12.93
N TYR A 289 -3.86 -23.32 13.96
CA TYR A 289 -5.10 -22.56 13.89
C TYR A 289 -4.93 -21.20 14.57
N TYR A 290 -5.41 -20.13 13.94
CA TYR A 290 -5.21 -18.74 14.40
C TYR A 290 -6.48 -17.89 14.51
N GLY A 291 -7.67 -18.49 14.58
CA GLY A 291 -8.92 -17.72 14.75
C GLY A 291 -9.51 -17.19 13.46
N THR A 292 -9.22 -17.80 12.31
CA THR A 292 -9.65 -17.30 10.99
C THR A 292 -10.21 -18.42 10.10
N ASN A 293 -10.98 -18.02 9.08
CA ASN A 293 -11.55 -18.91 8.06
C ASN A 293 -11.28 -18.29 6.69
N PHE A 294 -10.33 -18.81 5.91
CA PHE A 294 -9.93 -18.19 4.64
C PHE A 294 -11.11 -18.00 3.69
N VAL A 295 -11.93 -19.02 3.47
CA VAL A 295 -13.03 -18.99 2.51
C VAL A 295 -14.18 -18.15 3.04
N GLU A 296 -14.65 -18.43 4.26
CA GLU A 296 -15.83 -17.75 4.80
C GLU A 296 -15.59 -16.26 5.05
N THR A 297 -14.40 -15.88 5.53
CA THR A 297 -14.10 -14.46 5.79
C THR A 297 -13.98 -13.65 4.52
N HIS A 298 -13.39 -14.22 3.47
CA HIS A 298 -13.36 -13.55 2.17
C HIS A 298 -14.69 -13.63 1.41
N ARG A 299 -15.70 -14.40 1.85
CA ARG A 299 -17.08 -14.34 1.33
C ARG A 299 -17.90 -13.20 1.92
N ALA A 300 -17.50 -12.65 3.05
CA ALA A 300 -18.21 -11.56 3.72
C ALA A 300 -18.55 -10.43 2.74
N ARG A 301 -19.76 -9.87 2.89
CA ARG A 301 -20.23 -8.77 2.06
C ARG A 301 -19.29 -7.57 2.23
N GLY A 302 -18.92 -6.96 1.11
CA GLY A 302 -18.03 -5.80 1.10
C GLY A 302 -16.55 -6.14 0.97
N VAL A 303 -16.13 -7.40 1.14
CA VAL A 303 -14.78 -7.85 0.77
C VAL A 303 -14.74 -8.12 -0.73
N ASP A 304 -13.81 -7.53 -1.47
CA ASP A 304 -13.77 -7.62 -2.95
C ASP A 304 -12.72 -8.60 -3.48
N PHE A 305 -11.64 -8.83 -2.73
CA PHE A 305 -10.56 -9.74 -3.12
C PHE A 305 -10.00 -10.47 -1.90
N ALA A 306 -9.32 -11.58 -2.15
CA ALA A 306 -8.70 -12.40 -1.13
C ALA A 306 -7.20 -12.13 -1.01
N THR A 307 -6.67 -12.32 0.20
CA THR A 307 -5.24 -12.19 0.49
C THR A 307 -4.70 -13.45 1.16
N ILE A 308 -3.43 -13.74 0.88
CA ILE A 308 -2.61 -14.70 1.60
C ILE A 308 -1.21 -14.15 1.83
N HIS A 309 -0.57 -14.59 2.90
CA HIS A 309 0.83 -14.30 3.21
C HIS A 309 1.67 -15.59 3.07
N LEU A 310 3.00 -15.45 3.02
CA LEU A 310 3.92 -16.58 2.82
C LEU A 310 5.26 -16.37 3.56
N TYR A 311 5.36 -16.99 4.74
CA TYR A 311 6.57 -16.99 5.57
C TYR A 311 7.00 -18.40 5.99
N PRO A 312 7.55 -19.22 5.07
CA PRO A 312 7.93 -20.59 5.38
C PRO A 312 9.01 -20.69 6.46
N ASP A 313 9.88 -19.69 6.59
CA ASP A 313 10.93 -19.66 7.63
C ASP A 313 10.35 -19.53 9.05
N VAL A 314 9.24 -18.80 9.17
CA VAL A 314 8.53 -18.59 10.44
C VAL A 314 7.61 -19.76 10.72
N TRP A 315 6.80 -20.13 9.72
CA TRP A 315 5.74 -21.12 9.92
C TRP A 315 6.25 -22.55 9.95
N LEU A 316 7.33 -22.85 9.23
CA LEU A 316 7.91 -24.20 9.11
C LEU A 316 9.34 -24.23 9.66
N TRP A 317 9.57 -23.51 10.76
CA TRP A 317 10.88 -23.49 11.42
C TRP A 317 11.40 -24.91 11.71
N GLY A 318 12.66 -25.15 11.39
CA GLY A 318 13.32 -26.45 11.54
C GLY A 318 13.01 -27.49 10.45
N SER A 319 12.09 -27.21 9.51
CA SER A 319 11.82 -28.11 8.39
C SER A 319 12.87 -28.03 7.28
N ALA A 320 12.99 -29.10 6.49
CA ALA A 320 13.89 -29.15 5.33
C ALA A 320 13.40 -28.26 4.18
N ALA A 321 14.33 -27.79 3.33
CA ALA A 321 14.02 -26.93 2.19
C ALA A 321 12.98 -27.54 1.24
N ASP A 322 13.02 -28.85 1.00
CA ASP A 322 12.05 -29.56 0.14
C ASP A 322 10.64 -29.58 0.75
N ALA A 323 10.53 -29.66 2.08
CA ALA A 323 9.25 -29.60 2.78
C ALA A 323 8.66 -28.18 2.71
N GLN A 324 9.49 -27.15 2.92
CA GLN A 324 9.08 -25.75 2.73
C GLN A 324 8.62 -25.51 1.29
N LEU A 325 9.36 -26.03 0.31
CA LEU A 325 9.02 -25.94 -1.11
C LEU A 325 7.67 -26.59 -1.42
N ALA A 326 7.43 -27.81 -0.95
CA ALA A 326 6.17 -28.52 -1.13
C ALA A 326 5.01 -27.75 -0.49
N PHE A 327 5.20 -27.22 0.71
CA PHE A 327 4.21 -26.38 1.38
C PHE A 327 3.85 -25.16 0.55
N LEU A 328 4.83 -24.39 0.07
CA LEU A 328 4.57 -23.17 -0.70
C LEU A 328 3.77 -23.43 -1.97
N ARG A 329 4.08 -24.52 -2.68
CA ARG A 329 3.33 -24.92 -3.87
C ARG A 329 1.90 -25.33 -3.53
N ASN A 330 1.73 -26.09 -2.44
CA ASN A 330 0.40 -26.50 -1.99
C ASN A 330 -0.42 -25.31 -1.52
N TRP A 331 0.19 -24.40 -0.76
CA TRP A 331 -0.44 -23.19 -0.23
C TRP A 331 -0.94 -22.28 -1.36
N THR A 332 -0.09 -21.89 -2.30
CA THR A 332 -0.53 -21.03 -3.41
C THR A 332 -1.57 -21.71 -4.29
N ARG A 333 -1.41 -23.02 -4.56
CA ARG A 333 -2.36 -23.79 -5.39
C ARG A 333 -3.71 -23.97 -4.72
N SER A 334 -3.76 -24.27 -3.42
CA SER A 334 -5.01 -24.51 -2.70
C SER A 334 -5.81 -23.21 -2.57
N HIS A 335 -5.14 -22.12 -2.21
CA HIS A 335 -5.80 -20.81 -2.10
C HIS A 335 -6.28 -20.32 -3.45
N ALA A 336 -5.50 -20.48 -4.53
CA ALA A 336 -5.96 -20.15 -5.86
C ALA A 336 -7.16 -21.02 -6.29
N ARG A 337 -7.15 -22.33 -5.97
CA ARG A 337 -8.30 -23.21 -6.23
C ARG A 337 -9.54 -22.75 -5.47
N ASP A 338 -9.41 -22.47 -4.18
CA ASP A 338 -10.56 -22.16 -3.33
C ASP A 338 -11.09 -20.75 -3.61
N ALA A 339 -10.22 -19.81 -3.99
CA ALA A 339 -10.64 -18.52 -4.53
C ALA A 339 -11.46 -18.66 -5.82
N ASP A 340 -11.06 -19.56 -6.73
CA ASP A 340 -11.79 -19.82 -7.98
C ASP A 340 -13.12 -20.56 -7.75
N LEU A 341 -13.15 -21.54 -6.85
CA LEU A 341 -14.32 -22.38 -6.61
C LEU A 341 -15.36 -21.70 -5.72
N TYR A 342 -14.93 -21.05 -4.66
CA TYR A 342 -15.81 -20.66 -3.56
C TYR A 342 -15.98 -19.14 -3.41
N LEU A 343 -15.01 -18.35 -3.86
CA LEU A 343 -15.04 -16.88 -3.72
C LEU A 343 -15.48 -16.21 -5.03
N ARG A 344 -14.99 -16.70 -6.18
CA ARG A 344 -15.07 -16.01 -7.49
C ARG A 344 -14.52 -14.59 -7.41
N LYS A 345 -13.44 -14.42 -6.65
CA LYS A 345 -12.75 -13.15 -6.38
C LYS A 345 -11.27 -13.26 -6.76
N PRO A 346 -10.59 -12.13 -7.06
CA PRO A 346 -9.15 -12.12 -7.24
C PRO A 346 -8.43 -12.49 -5.95
N LEU A 347 -7.23 -13.02 -6.07
CA LEU A 347 -6.34 -13.39 -4.98
C LEU A 347 -4.98 -12.69 -5.16
N LEU A 348 -4.48 -12.08 -4.08
CA LEU A 348 -3.15 -11.49 -4.00
C LEU A 348 -2.32 -12.19 -2.91
N VAL A 349 -1.03 -12.42 -3.19
CA VAL A 349 -0.05 -12.72 -2.13
C VAL A 349 0.45 -11.39 -1.57
N THR A 350 -0.19 -10.85 -0.54
CA THR A 350 0.11 -9.48 -0.04
C THR A 350 1.37 -9.39 0.81
N GLU A 351 1.89 -10.52 1.29
CA GLU A 351 3.22 -10.62 1.85
C GLU A 351 3.88 -11.95 1.47
N TYR A 352 5.15 -11.90 1.07
CA TYR A 352 6.00 -13.07 0.95
C TYR A 352 7.45 -12.68 1.12
N GLY A 353 8.20 -13.48 1.87
CA GLY A 353 9.59 -13.20 2.17
C GLY A 353 10.36 -14.48 2.53
N LYS A 354 11.68 -14.42 2.34
CA LYS A 354 12.61 -15.44 2.83
C LYS A 354 13.69 -14.75 3.65
N PHE A 355 13.86 -15.20 4.88
CA PHE A 355 14.73 -14.57 5.88
C PHE A 355 16.20 -14.73 5.52
N LEU A 356 16.97 -13.64 5.63
CA LEU A 356 18.41 -13.57 5.39
C LEU A 356 19.07 -12.76 6.53
N TRP A 357 19.79 -13.43 7.44
CA TRP A 357 20.60 -12.74 8.44
C TRP A 357 22.04 -13.26 8.44
N GLU A 358 23.02 -12.35 8.50
CA GLU A 358 24.44 -12.71 8.54
C GLU A 358 24.79 -13.52 9.79
N GLY A 359 25.34 -14.72 9.58
CA GLY A 359 25.74 -15.62 10.68
C GLY A 359 24.67 -16.64 11.09
N VAL A 360 23.47 -16.61 10.50
CA VAL A 360 22.50 -17.70 10.63
C VAL A 360 22.84 -18.79 9.61
N ALA A 361 23.17 -19.99 10.10
CA ALA A 361 23.43 -21.15 9.24
C ALA A 361 22.20 -21.42 8.34
N GLY A 362 22.40 -21.37 7.02
CA GLY A 362 21.34 -21.59 6.02
C GLY A 362 20.78 -20.31 5.38
N ALA A 363 21.02 -19.12 5.92
CA ALA A 363 20.65 -17.86 5.27
C ALA A 363 21.48 -17.67 3.99
N ASN A 364 20.86 -17.85 2.82
CA ASN A 364 21.53 -17.80 1.53
C ASN A 364 20.67 -17.07 0.50
N ARG A 365 21.23 -16.03 -0.14
CA ARG A 365 20.57 -15.30 -1.23
C ARG A 365 20.08 -16.21 -2.35
N THR A 366 20.78 -17.31 -2.61
CA THR A 366 20.36 -18.35 -3.59
C THR A 366 19.00 -18.96 -3.22
N GLN A 367 18.78 -19.26 -1.93
CA GLN A 367 17.51 -19.80 -1.46
C GLN A 367 16.40 -18.74 -1.49
N ARG A 368 16.70 -17.49 -1.11
CA ARG A 368 15.77 -16.36 -1.25
C ARG A 368 15.37 -16.17 -2.71
N ASP A 369 16.32 -16.18 -3.64
CA ASP A 369 16.06 -16.02 -5.07
C ASP A 369 15.24 -17.17 -5.64
N TYR A 370 15.49 -18.41 -5.20
CA TYR A 370 14.69 -19.57 -5.58
C TYR A 370 13.25 -19.47 -5.06
N PHE A 371 13.09 -19.11 -3.78
CA PHE A 371 11.78 -18.84 -3.17
C PHE A 371 11.02 -17.74 -3.91
N LEU A 372 11.69 -16.62 -4.17
CA LEU A 372 11.15 -15.48 -4.88
C LEU A 372 10.64 -15.89 -6.26
N ARG A 373 11.45 -16.63 -7.05
CA ARG A 373 11.02 -17.15 -8.35
C ARG A 373 9.79 -18.04 -8.24
N LEU A 374 9.72 -18.91 -7.24
CA LEU A 374 8.60 -19.83 -7.10
C LEU A 374 7.26 -19.12 -6.87
N VAL A 375 7.24 -18.11 -6.00
CA VAL A 375 6.03 -17.33 -5.73
C VAL A 375 5.60 -16.57 -7.00
N LEU A 376 6.55 -15.90 -7.64
CA LEU A 376 6.32 -15.13 -8.86
C LEU A 376 5.88 -16.02 -10.04
N ASP A 377 6.49 -17.20 -10.22
CA ASP A 377 6.11 -18.17 -11.24
C ASP A 377 4.69 -18.71 -10.99
N SER A 378 4.30 -18.92 -9.72
CA SER A 378 2.94 -19.36 -9.36
C SER A 378 1.90 -18.28 -9.68
N ILE A 379 2.23 -17.01 -9.40
CA ILE A 379 1.39 -15.86 -9.75
C ILE A 379 1.23 -15.76 -11.27
N TYR A 380 2.34 -15.73 -12.01
CA TYR A 380 2.29 -15.64 -13.47
C TYR A 380 1.56 -16.82 -14.10
N ALA A 381 1.83 -18.05 -13.66
CA ALA A 381 1.19 -19.24 -14.20
C ALA A 381 -0.33 -19.25 -13.96
N SER A 382 -0.80 -18.71 -12.83
CA SER A 382 -2.23 -18.52 -12.58
C SER A 382 -2.81 -17.40 -13.45
N ALA A 383 -2.20 -16.21 -13.46
CA ALA A 383 -2.67 -15.07 -14.24
C ALA A 383 -2.76 -15.38 -15.74
N ALA A 384 -1.73 -16.00 -16.33
CA ALA A 384 -1.63 -16.30 -17.76
C ALA A 384 -2.71 -17.28 -18.26
N ARG A 385 -3.27 -18.11 -17.38
CA ARG A 385 -4.37 -19.04 -17.70
C ARG A 385 -5.75 -18.53 -17.25
N GLY A 386 -5.85 -17.26 -16.82
CA GLY A 386 -7.10 -16.66 -16.33
C GLY A 386 -7.54 -17.14 -14.93
N GLY A 387 -6.61 -17.64 -14.11
CA GLY A 387 -6.87 -18.02 -12.72
C GLY A 387 -6.94 -16.82 -11.77
N PRO A 388 -7.35 -17.02 -10.50
CA PRO A 388 -7.60 -15.93 -9.56
C PRO A 388 -6.36 -15.37 -8.88
N LEU A 389 -5.25 -16.10 -8.82
CA LEU A 389 -4.01 -15.54 -8.29
C LEU A 389 -3.40 -14.62 -9.36
N VAL A 390 -3.48 -13.31 -9.12
CA VAL A 390 -3.26 -12.25 -10.12
C VAL A 390 -2.24 -11.19 -9.70
N GLY A 391 -1.53 -11.42 -8.59
CA GLY A 391 -0.46 -10.54 -8.16
C GLY A 391 0.09 -10.85 -6.78
N GLY A 392 1.04 -10.04 -6.34
CA GLY A 392 1.55 -10.09 -4.99
C GLY A 392 2.48 -8.93 -4.65
N ALA A 393 2.80 -8.79 -3.38
CA ALA A 393 3.73 -7.80 -2.84
C ALA A 393 4.75 -8.47 -1.91
N PHE A 394 6.05 -8.39 -2.24
CA PHE A 394 7.09 -8.98 -1.40
C PHE A 394 7.27 -8.17 -0.12
N TRP A 395 7.65 -8.86 0.96
CA TRP A 395 8.12 -8.24 2.19
C TRP A 395 9.65 -8.31 2.23
N GLN A 396 10.37 -7.20 2.28
CA GLN A 396 9.92 -5.81 2.14
C GLN A 396 10.92 -4.95 1.35
N LEU A 397 10.49 -3.81 0.82
CA LEU A 397 11.38 -2.87 0.12
C LEU A 397 11.98 -1.86 1.12
N LEU A 398 13.32 -1.76 1.11
CA LEU A 398 14.06 -0.67 1.76
C LEU A 398 14.90 0.08 0.72
N ASP A 399 15.23 1.34 1.01
CA ASP A 399 16.29 2.09 0.33
C ASP A 399 17.61 1.97 1.11
N GLY A 400 18.74 2.18 0.44
CA GLY A 400 20.06 2.07 1.07
C GLY A 400 20.22 3.02 2.27
N GLY A 401 20.93 2.60 3.32
CA GLY A 401 21.13 3.40 4.54
C GLY A 401 19.90 3.50 5.45
N MET A 402 18.99 2.52 5.36
CA MET A 402 17.85 2.35 6.27
C MET A 402 18.07 1.17 7.23
N ASP A 403 19.31 0.96 7.67
CA ASP A 403 19.73 -0.26 8.39
C ASP A 403 18.96 -0.50 9.71
N THR A 404 18.45 0.56 10.34
CA THR A 404 17.63 0.46 11.57
C THR A 404 16.24 -0.13 11.34
N LEU A 405 15.82 -0.31 10.09
CA LEU A 405 14.51 -0.86 9.71
C LEU A 405 14.62 -2.25 9.08
N ARG A 406 15.84 -2.82 9.02
CA ARG A 406 16.07 -4.17 8.54
C ARG A 406 15.49 -5.18 9.53
N ASP A 407 14.81 -6.17 8.99
CA ASP A 407 14.26 -7.32 9.73
C ASP A 407 14.71 -8.65 9.13
N GLY A 408 15.69 -8.62 8.20
CA GLY A 408 16.22 -9.80 7.52
C GLY A 408 15.44 -10.21 6.28
N TYR A 409 14.33 -9.53 5.96
CA TYR A 409 13.56 -9.78 4.74
C TYR A 409 13.73 -8.70 3.69
N GLU A 410 14.47 -7.62 4.00
CA GLU A 410 14.59 -6.49 3.10
C GLU A 410 15.22 -6.87 1.75
N ILE A 411 14.65 -6.31 0.69
CA ILE A 411 15.27 -6.27 -0.62
C ILE A 411 15.59 -4.81 -0.92
N ILE A 412 16.88 -4.50 -1.02
CA ILE A 412 17.36 -3.17 -1.44
C ILE A 412 17.74 -3.30 -2.92
N LEU A 413 16.86 -2.85 -3.82
CA LEU A 413 16.96 -3.10 -5.27
C LEU A 413 18.33 -2.72 -5.89
N PRO A 414 18.97 -1.59 -5.53
CA PRO A 414 20.28 -1.22 -6.07
C PRO A 414 21.42 -2.11 -5.58
N GLU A 415 21.28 -2.71 -4.40
CA GLU A 415 22.28 -3.57 -3.76
C GLU A 415 22.11 -5.04 -4.19
N ASP A 416 20.87 -5.45 -4.49
CA ASP A 416 20.51 -6.83 -4.82
C ASP A 416 20.09 -7.00 -6.29
N ARG A 417 21.09 -6.92 -7.18
CA ARG A 417 20.86 -6.92 -8.64
C ARG A 417 20.11 -8.14 -9.15
N LEU A 418 20.31 -9.31 -8.55
CA LEU A 418 19.66 -10.55 -9.00
C LEU A 418 18.18 -10.56 -8.61
N ALA A 419 17.84 -10.23 -7.35
CA ALA A 419 16.44 -10.07 -6.94
C ALA A 419 15.75 -8.98 -7.76
N ALA A 420 16.38 -7.83 -7.95
CA ALA A 420 15.86 -6.74 -8.76
C ALA A 420 15.58 -7.19 -10.21
N THR A 421 16.46 -8.02 -10.80
CA THR A 421 16.25 -8.60 -12.13
C THR A 421 15.09 -9.58 -12.16
N ILE A 422 14.97 -10.47 -11.15
CA ILE A 422 13.87 -11.43 -11.03
C ILE A 422 12.53 -10.70 -10.95
N ILE A 423 12.43 -9.73 -10.02
CA ILE A 423 11.24 -8.91 -9.81
C ILE A 423 10.89 -8.14 -11.09
N GLY A 424 11.87 -7.44 -11.66
CA GLY A 424 11.64 -6.63 -12.87
C GLY A 424 11.24 -7.46 -14.10
N ASN A 425 11.73 -8.70 -14.23
CA ASN A 425 11.27 -9.62 -15.27
C ASN A 425 9.81 -10.03 -15.06
N HIS A 426 9.45 -10.43 -13.84
CA HIS A 426 8.07 -10.79 -13.51
C HIS A 426 7.10 -9.63 -13.71
N SER A 427 7.44 -8.41 -13.26
CA SER A 427 6.64 -7.22 -13.49
C SER A 427 6.35 -6.99 -14.97
N ARG A 428 7.34 -7.18 -15.85
CA ARG A 428 7.16 -7.08 -17.31
C ARG A 428 6.25 -8.18 -17.86
N GLN A 429 6.40 -9.40 -17.37
CA GLN A 429 5.55 -10.52 -17.78
C GLN A 429 4.08 -10.27 -17.42
N LEU A 430 3.79 -9.82 -16.20
CA LEU A 430 2.43 -9.46 -15.79
C LEU A 430 1.88 -8.27 -16.58
N ALA A 431 2.70 -7.24 -16.83
CA ALA A 431 2.28 -6.10 -17.64
C ALA A 431 1.91 -6.50 -19.07
N GLN A 432 2.60 -7.48 -19.67
CA GLN A 432 2.27 -8.01 -20.99
C GLN A 432 0.92 -8.73 -21.01
N LEU A 433 0.51 -9.38 -19.93
CA LEU A 433 -0.82 -10.00 -19.83
C LEU A 433 -1.96 -8.98 -19.83
N SER A 434 -1.68 -7.71 -19.48
CA SER A 434 -2.65 -6.62 -19.53
C SER A 434 -2.82 -6.02 -20.94
N LEU A 435 -1.92 -6.33 -21.87
CA LEU A 435 -1.91 -5.77 -23.23
C LEU A 435 -2.59 -6.77 -24.18
N ASN A 436 -3.90 -6.62 -24.37
CA ASN A 436 -4.71 -7.59 -25.13
C ASN A 436 -4.60 -7.44 -26.67
N THR A 437 -3.82 -6.50 -27.19
CA THR A 437 -3.63 -6.32 -28.64
C THR A 437 -2.20 -5.93 -29.00
N GLY A 438 -1.76 -6.22 -30.24
CA GLY A 438 -0.46 -5.79 -30.76
C GLY A 438 -0.29 -4.26 -30.78
N GLU A 439 -1.39 -3.51 -30.85
CA GLU A 439 -1.41 -2.03 -30.78
C GLU A 439 -1.09 -1.53 -29.36
N ASP A 440 -1.58 -2.22 -28.33
CA ASP A 440 -1.27 -1.90 -26.92
C ASP A 440 0.22 -2.13 -26.59
N VAL A 441 0.80 -3.19 -27.16
CA VAL A 441 2.24 -3.49 -27.03
C VAL A 441 3.08 -2.38 -27.65
N GLU A 442 2.66 -1.84 -28.80
CA GLU A 442 3.37 -0.79 -29.51
C GLU A 442 3.28 0.57 -28.79
N LYS A 443 2.10 0.89 -28.22
CA LYS A 443 1.88 2.08 -27.38
C LYS A 443 2.74 2.05 -26.11
N GLU A 444 2.79 0.92 -25.41
CA GLU A 444 3.63 0.78 -24.21
C GLU A 444 5.12 0.82 -24.56
N ALA A 445 5.55 0.17 -25.64
CA ALA A 445 6.94 0.27 -26.13
C ALA A 445 7.33 1.71 -26.46
N ALA A 446 6.42 2.50 -27.04
CA ALA A 446 6.61 3.93 -27.29
C ALA A 446 6.68 4.75 -25.99
N ALA A 447 5.84 4.44 -25.00
CA ALA A 447 5.85 5.09 -23.68
C ALA A 447 7.17 4.83 -22.94
N ILE A 448 7.66 3.58 -22.91
CA ILE A 448 8.94 3.21 -22.31
C ILE A 448 10.11 3.95 -22.99
N ARG A 449 10.09 4.06 -24.34
CA ARG A 449 11.10 4.84 -25.09
C ARG A 449 11.08 6.32 -24.71
N ARG A 450 9.90 6.91 -24.49
CA ARG A 450 9.74 8.31 -24.04
C ARG A 450 10.27 8.50 -22.61
N ARG A 451 9.92 7.60 -21.68
CA ARG A 451 10.40 7.63 -20.28
C ARG A 451 11.92 7.58 -20.20
N ARG A 452 12.55 6.66 -20.95
CA ARG A 452 14.03 6.57 -21.04
C ARG A 452 14.68 7.83 -21.60
N LYS A 453 14.08 8.45 -22.63
CA LYS A 453 14.57 9.73 -23.18
C LYS A 453 14.45 10.89 -22.18
N SER A 454 13.36 10.95 -21.41
CA SER A 454 13.16 11.97 -20.38
C SER A 454 14.15 11.82 -19.21
N ALA A 455 14.39 10.59 -18.75
CA ALA A 455 15.40 10.31 -17.72
C ALA A 455 16.83 10.68 -18.18
N HIS A 456 17.13 10.44 -19.47
CA HIS A 456 18.42 10.83 -20.06
C HIS A 456 18.57 12.35 -20.24
N ARG A 457 17.46 13.07 -20.45
CA ARG A 457 17.45 14.53 -20.55
C ARG A 457 17.65 15.20 -19.19
N ASN A 458 17.01 14.68 -18.14
CA ASN A 458 17.16 15.18 -16.76
C ASN A 458 18.58 14.99 -16.19
N THR A 459 19.24 13.88 -16.54
CA THR A 459 20.65 13.63 -16.16
C THR A 459 21.63 14.52 -16.90
N ARG A 460 21.29 14.95 -18.13
CA ARG A 460 22.11 15.90 -18.92
C ARG A 460 21.94 17.35 -18.46
N THR A 461 20.73 17.75 -18.03
CA THR A 461 20.52 19.05 -17.38
C THR A 461 21.18 19.14 -16.01
N GLN A 462 21.21 18.07 -15.20
CA GLN A 462 21.96 18.12 -13.92
C GLN A 462 23.48 18.24 -14.10
N ARG A 463 24.06 17.72 -15.20
CA ARG A 463 25.49 17.93 -15.52
C ARG A 463 25.81 19.30 -16.13
N GLY A 464 24.80 20.06 -16.55
CA GLY A 464 24.96 21.40 -17.14
C GLY A 464 25.05 22.54 -16.12
N TRP A 465 24.78 22.28 -14.84
CA TRP A 465 24.81 23.29 -13.77
C TRP A 465 26.01 23.14 -12.82
N SER A 466 26.97 22.26 -13.16
CA SER A 466 28.22 22.08 -12.40
C SER A 466 29.44 22.72 -13.08
N GLN A 467 29.23 23.63 -14.02
CA GLN A 467 30.25 24.51 -14.58
C GLN A 467 29.64 25.89 -14.74
N TRP A 468 29.63 26.70 -13.69
CA TRP A 468 29.80 28.17 -13.66
C TRP A 468 29.99 28.60 -12.21
#